data_AF-A0A964Z3Z6-F1
#
_entry.id   AF-A0A964Z3Z6-F1
#
_cell.length_a   1.000
_cell.length_b   1.000
_cell.length_c   1.000
_cell.angle_alpha   90.00
_cell.angle_beta   90.00
_cell.angle_gamma   90.00
#
_symmetry.space_group_name_H-M   'P 1'
#
loop_
_entity.id
_entity.type
_entity.pdbx_description
1 polymer ?
#
loop_
_entity_poly.entity_id
_entity_poly.type
_entity_poly.pdbx_seq_one_letter_code
_entity_poly.pdbx_strand_id
1 'polypeptide(L)'
;MEEKEILKALAALAQPNRLQVFRRLVVAGRTGATPGELSDHLGLPNATLSFHLKELINAGLLIQERAGRNLIYRTDFSQMNRVLAYLSENCCEGSAQCVDTVDMTFKC
;
A
#
# COMPACT_ATOMS: atom_id res chain seq x y z
N MET A 1 16.35 5.66 -1.49
CA MET A 1 15.62 5.16 -0.31
C MET A 1 16.49 4.08 0.30
N GLU A 2 16.67 4.05 1.61
CA GLU A 2 17.57 3.06 2.23
C GLU A 2 16.88 1.69 2.36
N GLU A 3 17.64 0.60 2.28
CA GLU A 3 17.18 -0.78 2.41
C GLU A 3 16.28 -1.00 3.63
N LYS A 4 16.59 -0.32 4.75
CA LYS A 4 15.79 -0.36 5.97
C LYS A 4 14.32 0.05 5.76
N GLU A 5 14.07 1.06 4.94
CA GLU A 5 12.71 1.53 4.64
C GLU A 5 11.96 0.55 3.72
N ILE A 6 12.67 -0.11 2.80
CA ILE A 6 12.12 -1.21 2.00
C ILE A 6 11.69 -2.36 2.91
N LEU A 7 12.59 -2.83 3.77
CA LEU A 7 12.32 -3.94 4.68
C LEU A 7 11.14 -3.62 5.61
N LYS A 8 11.04 -2.38 6.09
CA LYS A 8 9.92 -1.91 6.90
C LYS A 8 8.59 -1.98 6.14
N ALA A 9 8.56 -1.52 4.88
CA ALA A 9 7.38 -1.60 4.03
C ALA A 9 6.96 -3.05 3.75
N LEU A 10 7.92 -3.92 3.40
CA LEU A 10 7.65 -5.33 3.14
C LEU A 10 7.18 -6.07 4.40
N ALA A 11 7.81 -5.82 5.55
CA ALA A 11 7.39 -6.38 6.82
C ALA A 11 5.98 -5.92 7.23
N ALA A 12 5.59 -4.69 6.88
CA ALA A 12 4.23 -4.22 7.07
C ALA A 12 3.23 -4.92 6.14
N LEU A 13 3.60 -5.18 4.89
CA LEU A 13 2.75 -5.90 3.93
C LEU A 13 2.67 -7.41 4.19
N ALA A 14 3.64 -8.00 4.90
CA ALA A 14 3.68 -9.42 5.27
C ALA A 14 2.67 -9.82 6.37
N GLN A 15 1.46 -9.26 6.34
CA GLN A 15 0.34 -9.67 7.19
C GLN A 15 -0.97 -9.60 6.36
N PRO A 16 -1.84 -10.63 6.41
CA PRO A 16 -2.97 -10.73 5.49
C PRO A 16 -3.93 -9.54 5.46
N ASN A 17 -4.38 -9.06 6.64
CA ASN A 17 -5.30 -7.93 6.73
C ASN A 17 -4.64 -6.63 6.26
N ARG A 18 -3.37 -6.39 6.59
CA ARG A 18 -2.63 -5.20 6.12
C ARG A 18 -2.49 -5.20 4.60
N LEU A 19 -2.20 -6.35 4.00
CA LEU A 19 -2.16 -6.46 2.53
C LEU A 19 -3.53 -6.19 1.91
N GLN A 20 -4.62 -6.72 2.49
CA GLN A 20 -5.98 -6.48 2.01
C GLN A 20 -6.39 -5.00 2.14
N VAL A 21 -6.12 -4.37 3.29
CA VAL A 21 -6.34 -2.93 3.51
C VAL A 21 -5.58 -2.11 2.47
N PHE A 22 -4.29 -2.39 2.29
CA PHE A 22 -3.45 -1.69 1.32
C PHE A 22 -3.98 -1.84 -0.11
N ARG A 23 -4.29 -3.06 -0.55
CA ARG A 23 -4.86 -3.31 -1.90
C ARG A 23 -6.21 -2.65 -2.09
N ARG A 24 -7.06 -2.61 -1.05
CA ARG A 24 -8.34 -1.89 -1.11
C ARG A 24 -8.11 -0.39 -1.31
N LEU A 25 -7.16 0.20 -0.60
CA LEU A 25 -6.83 1.62 -0.72
C LEU A 25 -6.13 1.96 -2.05
N VAL A 26 -5.38 1.03 -2.64
CA VAL A 26 -4.87 1.17 -4.02
C VAL A 26 -6.03 1.31 -4.99
N VAL A 27 -7.06 0.47 -4.89
CA VAL A 27 -8.27 0.56 -5.74
C VAL A 27 -9.07 1.84 -5.46
N ALA A 28 -9.13 2.29 -4.20
CA ALA A 28 -9.78 3.56 -3.84
C ALA A 28 -9.02 4.79 -4.37
N GLY A 29 -7.76 4.65 -4.76
CA GLY A 29 -6.99 5.72 -5.39
C GLY A 29 -6.95 7.01 -4.58
N ARG A 30 -7.10 8.14 -5.27
CA ARG A 30 -7.01 9.48 -4.65
C ARG A 30 -8.22 9.82 -3.79
N THR A 31 -9.38 9.19 -3.97
CA THR A 31 -10.52 9.45 -3.10
C THR A 31 -10.28 8.90 -1.70
N GLY A 32 -9.58 7.76 -1.61
CA GLY A 32 -9.33 7.07 -0.35
C GLY A 32 -10.58 6.44 0.22
N ALA A 33 -10.51 6.06 1.50
CA ALA A 33 -11.64 5.51 2.23
C ALA A 33 -11.58 5.90 3.72
N THR A 34 -12.75 5.98 4.33
CA THR A 34 -12.93 6.13 5.78
C THR A 34 -12.68 4.80 6.52
N PRO A 35 -12.39 4.83 7.84
CA PRO A 35 -12.34 3.61 8.65
C PRO A 35 -13.61 2.77 8.56
N GLY A 36 -14.79 3.40 8.51
CA GLY A 36 -16.06 2.69 8.40
C GLY A 36 -16.16 1.90 7.11
N GLU A 37 -15.91 2.55 5.96
CA GLU A 37 -15.92 1.87 4.65
C GLU A 37 -14.91 0.73 4.56
N LEU A 38 -13.72 0.88 5.17
CA LEU A 38 -12.70 -0.16 5.22
C LEU A 38 -13.11 -1.32 6.14
N SER A 39 -13.68 -1.01 7.31
CA SER A 39 -14.20 -1.99 8.27
C SER A 39 -15.29 -2.83 7.62
N ASP A 40 -16.27 -2.19 6.98
CA ASP A 40 -17.41 -2.84 6.35
C ASP A 40 -16.97 -3.71 5.16
N HIS A 41 -16.05 -3.22 4.33
CA HIS A 41 -15.55 -3.97 3.18
C HIS A 41 -14.73 -5.20 3.57
N LEU A 42 -13.97 -5.12 4.66
CA LEU A 42 -13.04 -6.17 5.08
C LEU A 42 -13.58 -7.07 6.19
N GLY A 43 -14.73 -6.73 6.78
CA GLY A 43 -15.31 -7.46 7.92
C GLY A 43 -14.43 -7.41 9.17
N LEU A 44 -13.67 -6.33 9.37
CA LEU A 44 -12.72 -6.21 10.47
C LEU A 44 -13.28 -5.35 11.60
N PRO A 45 -13.11 -5.73 12.88
CA PRO A 45 -13.41 -4.84 13.99
C PRO A 45 -12.60 -3.53 13.92
N ASN A 46 -13.24 -2.40 14.26
CA ASN A 46 -12.60 -1.07 14.21
C ASN A 46 -11.27 -0.97 14.97
N ALA A 47 -11.15 -1.63 16.13
CA ALA A 47 -9.90 -1.64 16.90
C ALA A 47 -8.77 -2.37 16.14
N THR A 48 -9.08 -3.52 15.55
CA THR A 48 -8.15 -4.31 14.74
C THR A 48 -7.73 -3.56 13.48
N LEU A 49 -8.70 -2.93 12.79
CA LEU A 49 -8.42 -2.09 11.63
C LEU A 49 -7.51 -0.91 11.99
N SER A 50 -7.78 -0.21 13.09
CA SER A 50 -6.97 0.93 13.54
C SER A 50 -5.51 0.54 13.79
N PHE A 51 -5.29 -0.64 14.38
CA PHE A 51 -3.94 -1.19 14.55
C PHE A 51 -3.24 -1.40 13.21
N HIS A 52 -3.90 -2.06 12.25
CA HIS A 52 -3.35 -2.29 10.92
C HIS A 52 -3.07 -0.99 10.15
N LEU A 53 -3.95 0.00 10.22
CA LEU A 53 -3.77 1.30 9.59
C LEU A 53 -2.56 2.05 10.17
N LYS A 54 -2.39 2.02 11.49
CA LYS A 54 -1.22 2.64 12.16
C LYS A 54 0.08 2.01 11.69
N GLU A 55 0.15 0.68 11.61
CA GLU A 55 1.34 -0.03 11.14
C GLU A 55 1.69 0.32 9.69
N LEU A 56 0.68 0.42 8.81
CA LEU A 56 0.87 0.79 7.42
C LEU A 56 1.31 2.26 7.25
N ILE A 57 0.78 3.18 8.07
CA ILE A 57 1.23 4.59 8.13
C ILE A 57 2.68 4.66 8.61
N ASN A 58 3.02 3.92 9.68
CA ASN A 58 4.39 3.87 10.20
C ASN A 58 5.38 3.38 9.15
N ALA A 59 4.95 2.47 8.26
CA ALA A 59 5.74 1.97 7.14
C ALA A 59 5.76 2.89 5.91
N GLY A 60 5.10 4.06 5.98
CA GLY A 60 5.03 5.04 4.90
C GLY A 60 4.13 4.62 3.73
N LEU A 61 3.39 3.52 3.84
CA LEU A 61 2.58 2.97 2.76
C LEU A 61 1.21 3.67 2.63
N LEU A 62 0.73 4.26 3.72
CA LEU A 62 -0.52 5.02 3.75
C LEU A 62 -0.30 6.41 4.31
N ILE A 63 -1.14 7.33 3.85
CA ILE A 63 -1.33 8.65 4.45
C ILE A 63 -2.75 8.78 5.00
N GLN A 64 -2.90 9.68 5.97
CA GLN A 64 -4.19 9.99 6.58
C GLN A 64 -4.43 11.49 6.54
N GLU A 65 -5.64 11.89 6.18
CA GLU A 65 -6.07 13.29 6.16
C GLU A 65 -7.40 13.45 6.88
N ARG A 66 -7.58 14.57 7.58
CA ARG A 66 -8.84 14.91 8.21
C ARG A 66 -9.71 15.72 7.26
N ALA A 67 -10.86 15.16 6.88
CA ALA A 67 -11.87 15.80 6.06
C ALA A 67 -13.12 16.10 6.92
N GLY A 68 -13.13 17.28 7.55
CA GLY A 68 -14.18 17.66 8.50
C GLY A 68 -14.20 16.76 9.74
N ARG A 69 -15.28 15.98 9.91
CA ARG A 69 -15.43 15.01 11.01
C ARG A 69 -14.84 13.65 10.69
N ASN A 70 -14.52 13.39 9.42
CA ASN A 70 -14.05 12.09 8.95
C ASN A 70 -12.52 12.08 8.82
N LEU A 71 -11.95 10.89 8.93
CA LEU A 71 -10.56 10.61 8.56
C LEU A 71 -10.58 9.80 7.27
N ILE A 72 -9.78 10.22 6.30
CA ILE A 72 -9.64 9.56 5.00
C ILE A 72 -8.23 8.99 4.91
N TYR A 73 -8.15 7.70 4.65
CA TYR A 73 -6.91 6.97 4.44
C TYR A 73 -6.68 6.78 2.95
N ARG A 74 -5.44 6.92 2.50
CA ARG A 74 -5.03 6.77 1.10
C ARG A 74 -3.70 6.05 1.01
N THR A 75 -3.48 5.34 -0.08
CA THR A 75 -2.16 4.81 -0.41
C THR A 75 -1.19 5.95 -0.74
N ASP A 76 0.01 5.89 -0.16
CA ASP A 76 1.13 6.68 -0.66
C ASP A 76 1.72 5.98 -1.90
N PHE A 77 1.24 6.40 -3.07
CA PHE A 77 1.73 5.86 -4.35
C PHE A 77 3.21 6.17 -4.59
N SER A 78 3.74 7.25 -4.01
CA SER A 78 5.16 7.57 -4.10
C SER A 78 5.98 6.49 -3.39
N GLN A 79 5.60 6.16 -2.15
CA GLN A 79 6.28 5.10 -1.39
C GLN A 79 6.10 3.72 -2.04
N MET A 80 4.88 3.40 -2.51
CA MET A 80 4.63 2.15 -3.23
C MET A 80 5.53 1.99 -4.46
N ASN A 81 5.61 3.03 -5.30
CA ASN A 81 6.45 3.00 -6.50
C ASN A 81 7.94 2.89 -6.16
N ARG A 82 8.40 3.50 -5.06
CA ARG A 82 9.79 3.32 -4.60
C ARG A 82 10.08 1.88 -4.17
N VAL A 83 9.14 1.21 -3.50
CA VAL A 83 9.29 -0.21 -3.13
C VAL A 83 9.34 -1.10 -4.37
N LEU A 84 8.43 -0.89 -5.31
CA LEU A 84 8.41 -1.63 -6.57
C LEU A 84 9.69 -1.41 -7.37
N ALA A 85 10.15 -0.17 -7.50
CA ALA A 85 11.37 0.18 -8.22
C ALA A 85 12.59 -0.56 -7.65
N TYR A 86 12.74 -0.58 -6.32
CA TYR A 86 13.84 -1.30 -5.66
C TYR A 86 13.78 -2.81 -5.91
N LEU A 87 12.60 -3.42 -5.85
CA LEU A 87 12.44 -4.86 -6.12
C LEU A 87 12.70 -5.23 -7.59
N SER A 88 12.47 -4.29 -8.51
CA SER A 88 12.72 -4.46 -9.94
C SER A 88 14.10 -3.97 -10.39
N GLU A 89 14.91 -3.42 -9.49
CA GLU A 89 16.24 -2.92 -9.82
C GLU A 89 17.10 -4.09 -10.32
N ASN A 90 17.86 -3.85 -11.39
CA ASN A 90 18.68 -4.85 -12.09
C ASN A 90 17.90 -6.00 -12.74
N CYS A 91 16.57 -5.86 -12.89
CA CYS A 91 15.78 -6.85 -13.62
C CYS A 91 16.34 -7.03 -15.04
N CYS A 92 16.68 -8.28 -15.39
CA CYS A 92 17.18 -8.72 -16.70
C CYS A 92 18.60 -8.31 -17.10
N GLU A 93 19.42 -7.75 -16.19
CA GLU A 93 20.81 -7.40 -16.52
C GLU A 93 21.66 -8.61 -16.96
N GLY A 94 21.24 -9.85 -16.64
CA GLY A 94 21.91 -11.09 -17.02
C GLY A 94 21.27 -11.89 -18.18
N SER A 95 20.25 -11.38 -18.87
CA SER A 95 19.50 -12.17 -19.87
C SER A 95 18.97 -11.32 -21.03
N ALA A 96 19.04 -11.85 -22.27
CA ALA A 96 18.56 -11.18 -23.48
C ALA A 96 17.03 -11.02 -23.59
N GLN A 97 16.26 -11.60 -22.66
CA GLN A 97 14.81 -11.50 -22.60
C GLN A 97 14.40 -11.32 -21.14
N CYS A 98 13.88 -10.14 -20.80
CA CYS A 98 12.87 -10.06 -19.76
C CYS A 98 11.66 -10.85 -20.26
N VAL A 99 11.07 -11.73 -19.43
CA VAL A 99 9.70 -12.17 -19.72
C VAL A 99 8.85 -10.93 -19.54
N ASP A 100 8.46 -10.32 -20.66
CA ASP A 100 7.65 -9.12 -20.67
C ASP A 100 6.34 -9.33 -19.93
N THR A 101 5.87 -8.22 -19.36
CA THR A 101 4.51 -7.92 -18.90
C THR A 101 4.14 -8.31 -17.47
N VAL A 102 4.54 -7.47 -16.50
CA VAL A 102 3.46 -6.84 -15.73
C VAL A 102 2.90 -5.80 -16.67
N ASP A 103 1.72 -6.06 -17.24
CA ASP A 103 0.99 -5.06 -18.02
C ASP A 103 0.71 -3.88 -17.08
N MET A 104 1.62 -2.90 -17.06
CA MET A 104 1.55 -1.69 -16.24
C MET A 104 0.51 -0.71 -16.78
N THR A 105 -0.53 -1.22 -17.44
CA THR A 105 -1.74 -0.47 -17.75
C THR A 105 -2.46 -0.19 -16.43
N PHE A 106 -1.96 0.81 -15.70
CA PHE A 106 -2.61 1.38 -14.53
C PHE A 106 -3.92 2.01 -15.00
N LYS A 107 -5.05 1.36 -14.71
CA LYS A 107 -6.36 1.99 -14.84
C LYS A 107 -6.51 2.97 -13.67
N CYS A 108 -6.26 4.25 -13.93
CA CYS A 108 -6.60 5.36 -13.03
C CYS A 108 -8.10 5.61 -12.99
#